data_AF-A0A821Q6I7-F1
#
_entry.id   AF-A0A821Q6I7-F1
#
_cell.length_a   1.000
_cell.length_b   1.000
_cell.length_c   1.000
_cell.angle_alpha   90.00
_cell.angle_beta   90.00
_cell.angle_gamma   90.00
#
_symmetry.space_group_name_H-M   'P 1'
#
loop_
_entity.id
_entity.type
_entity.pdbx_description
1 polymer ?
#
loop_
_entity_poly.entity_id
_entity_poly.type
_entity_poly.pdbx_seq_one_letter_code
_entity_poly.pdbx_strand_id
1 'polypeptide(L)'
;MLPSKKKRKLSKEEIALKKSIAAKARLIKIKSDPVLLAQYKKKETLKYPKKKEKGQRKCIQDMTPREQRKTREKWKKYSSNYRINQKVRQTSKHLFL
;
A
#
# COMPACT_ATOMS: atom_id res chain seq x y z
N MET A 1 36.92 -30.87 7.29
CA MET A 1 35.84 -29.99 6.77
C MET A 1 34.94 -29.60 7.92
N LEU A 2 34.79 -28.30 8.23
CA LEU A 2 33.88 -27.85 9.29
C LEU A 2 32.41 -28.02 8.83
N PRO A 3 31.51 -28.56 9.68
CA PRO A 3 30.12 -28.73 9.30
C PRO A 3 29.47 -27.37 9.04
N SER A 4 28.94 -27.20 7.83
CA SER A 4 28.17 -26.02 7.42
C SER A 4 26.98 -25.82 8.37
N LYS A 5 27.01 -24.75 9.18
CA LYS A 5 25.91 -24.38 10.09
C LYS A 5 24.60 -24.25 9.30
N LYS A 6 23.64 -25.15 9.52
CA LYS A 6 22.30 -25.07 8.92
C LYS A 6 21.66 -23.74 9.31
N LYS A 7 21.31 -22.89 8.34
CA LYS A 7 20.67 -21.60 8.59
C LYS A 7 19.31 -21.81 9.27
N ARG A 8 19.03 -21.08 10.35
CA ARG A 8 17.73 -21.09 11.04
C ARG A 8 16.62 -20.72 10.06
N LYS A 9 15.51 -21.46 10.07
CA LYS A 9 14.29 -21.09 9.35
C LYS A 9 13.71 -19.84 10.02
N LEU A 10 13.53 -18.77 9.25
CA LEU A 10 12.96 -17.52 9.73
C LEU A 10 11.44 -17.68 9.96
N SER A 11 10.91 -16.98 10.95
CA SER A 11 9.47 -16.89 11.19
C SER A 11 8.77 -16.11 10.07
N LYS A 12 7.44 -16.27 9.96
CA LYS A 12 6.64 -15.50 8.98
C LYS A 12 6.80 -13.99 9.17
N GLU A 13 6.86 -13.53 10.41
CA GLU A 13 7.02 -12.12 10.77
C GLU A 13 8.43 -11.60 10.42
N GLU A 14 9.47 -12.38 10.72
CA GLU A 14 10.85 -12.03 10.35
C GLU A 14 11.01 -11.93 8.83
N ILE A 15 10.39 -12.84 8.08
CA ILE A 15 10.37 -12.80 6.61
C ILE A 15 9.65 -11.54 6.11
N ALA A 16 8.48 -11.22 6.70
CA ALA A 16 7.71 -10.03 6.33
C ALA A 16 8.49 -8.74 6.61
N LEU A 17 9.16 -8.66 7.77
CA LEU A 17 10.01 -7.53 8.13
C LEU A 17 11.17 -7.37 7.15
N LYS A 18 11.87 -8.45 6.81
CA LYS A 18 12.97 -8.43 5.84
C LYS A 18 12.50 -7.94 4.46
N LYS A 19 11.33 -8.41 4.00
CA LYS A 19 10.71 -7.95 2.75
C LYS A 19 10.35 -6.46 2.80
N SER A 20 9.81 -5.99 3.93
CA SER A 20 9.46 -4.59 4.15
C SER A 20 10.69 -3.68 4.09
N ILE A 21 11.77 -4.06 4.79
CA ILE A 21 13.04 -3.31 4.81
C ILE A 21 13.63 -3.24 3.39
N ALA A 22 13.68 -4.35 2.67
CA ALA A 22 14.17 -4.39 1.29
C ALA A 22 13.32 -3.49 0.36
N ALA A 23 12.00 -3.51 0.51
CA ALA A 23 11.10 -2.65 -0.27
C ALA A 23 11.33 -1.16 0.02
N LYS A 24 11.53 -0.78 1.29
CA LYS A 24 11.88 0.60 1.69
C LYS A 24 13.21 1.02 1.08
N ALA A 25 14.24 0.19 1.19
CA ALA A 25 15.55 0.47 0.61
C ALA A 25 15.48 0.67 -0.91
N ARG A 26 14.71 -0.17 -1.62
CA ARG A 26 14.48 -0.01 -3.06
C ARG A 26 13.80 1.32 -3.39
N LEU A 27 12.79 1.71 -2.61
CA LEU A 27 12.06 2.96 -2.82
C LEU A 27 12.96 4.18 -2.59
N ILE A 28 13.85 4.13 -1.60
CA ILE A 28 14.84 5.18 -1.35
C ILE A 28 15.74 5.36 -2.57
N LYS A 29 16.29 4.26 -3.12
CA LYS A 29 17.11 4.29 -4.34
C LYS A 29 16.39 4.89 -5.56
N ILE A 30 15.11 4.54 -5.73
CA ILE A 30 14.29 5.08 -6.83
C ILE A 30 14.06 6.59 -6.64
N LYS A 31 13.90 7.04 -5.40
CA LYS A 31 13.64 8.46 -5.09
C LYS A 31 14.89 9.33 -5.20
N SER A 32 16.08 8.77 -4.93
CA SER A 32 17.34 9.51 -4.99
C SER A 32 17.81 9.77 -6.42
N ASP A 33 17.43 8.93 -7.39
CA ASP A 33 17.81 9.07 -8.80
C ASP A 33 16.68 9.75 -9.60
N PRO A 34 16.92 10.90 -10.26
CA PRO A 34 15.89 11.63 -10.99
C PRO A 34 15.33 10.85 -12.20
N VAL A 35 16.15 10.04 -12.87
CA VAL A 35 15.73 9.24 -14.03
C VAL A 35 14.81 8.11 -13.56
N LEU A 36 15.22 7.38 -12.53
CA LEU A 36 14.40 6.31 -11.95
C LEU A 36 13.10 6.85 -11.35
N LEU A 37 13.14 8.03 -10.72
CA LEU A 37 11.96 8.68 -10.19
C LEU A 37 10.96 9.04 -11.31
N ALA A 38 11.43 9.59 -12.42
CA ALA A 38 10.58 9.92 -13.56
C ALA A 38 9.92 8.67 -14.16
N GLN A 39 10.69 7.58 -14.33
CA GLN A 39 10.15 6.29 -14.78
C GLN A 39 9.12 5.72 -13.81
N TYR A 40 9.39 5.79 -12.50
CA TYR A 40 8.48 5.34 -11.47
C TYR A 40 7.16 6.11 -11.50
N LYS A 41 7.20 7.45 -11.59
CA LYS A 41 6.00 8.28 -11.70
C LYS A 41 5.18 7.94 -12.94
N LYS A 42 5.82 7.83 -14.12
CA LYS A 42 5.15 7.40 -15.36
C LYS A 42 4.47 6.04 -15.21
N LYS A 43 5.12 5.08 -14.54
CA LYS A 43 4.54 3.77 -14.27
C LYS A 43 3.32 3.85 -13.35
N GLU A 44 3.36 4.66 -12.29
CA GLU A 44 2.23 4.84 -11.38
C GLU A 44 1.04 5.50 -12.06
N THR A 45 1.26 6.55 -12.88
CA THR A 45 0.16 7.23 -13.60
C THR A 45 -0.54 6.27 -14.57
N LEU A 46 0.20 5.40 -15.26
CA LEU A 46 -0.34 4.41 -16.18
C LEU A 46 -1.11 3.26 -15.50
N LYS A 47 -0.97 3.04 -14.18
CA LYS A 47 -1.68 1.95 -13.49
C LYS A 47 -3.19 2.13 -13.51
N TYR A 48 -3.67 3.36 -13.32
CA TYR A 48 -5.11 3.61 -13.24
C TYR A 48 -5.80 3.43 -14.60
N PRO A 49 -5.32 4.03 -15.71
CA PRO A 49 -5.82 3.75 -17.06
C PRO A 49 -5.85 2.26 -17.40
N LYS A 50 -4.75 1.53 -17.17
CA LYS A 50 -4.69 0.08 -17.40
C LYS A 50 -5.73 -0.73 -16.63
N LYS A 51 -6.13 -0.28 -15.44
CA LYS A 51 -7.20 -0.93 -14.66
C LYS A 51 -8.58 -0.63 -15.22
N LYS A 52 -8.78 0.56 -15.82
CA LYS A 52 -10.02 0.91 -16.52
C LYS A 52 -10.15 0.09 -17.79
N GLU A 53 -9.09 0.03 -18.60
CA GLU A 53 -9.03 -0.79 -19.83
C GLU A 53 -9.35 -2.26 -19.55
N LYS A 54 -8.84 -2.82 -18.45
CA LYS A 54 -9.14 -4.20 -18.02
C LYS A 54 -10.53 -4.39 -17.39
N GLY A 55 -11.37 -3.36 -17.32
CA GLY A 55 -12.69 -3.42 -16.66
C GLY A 55 -12.65 -3.57 -15.14
N GLN A 56 -11.48 -3.49 -14.50
CA GLN A 56 -11.33 -3.63 -13.04
C GLN A 56 -11.77 -2.38 -12.27
N ARG A 57 -11.92 -1.24 -12.97
CA ARG A 57 -12.36 0.04 -12.41
C ARG A 57 -13.33 0.70 -13.38
N LYS A 58 -14.51 1.07 -12.90
CA LYS A 58 -15.48 1.92 -13.60
C LYS A 58 -15.40 3.35 -13.08
N CYS A 59 -15.63 4.36 -13.92
CA CYS A 59 -15.90 5.71 -13.41
C CYS A 59 -17.29 5.74 -12.78
N ILE A 60 -17.56 6.74 -11.95
CA ILE A 60 -18.89 6.93 -11.35
C ILE A 60 -19.94 7.16 -12.44
N GLN A 61 -19.58 7.88 -13.51
CA GLN A 61 -20.42 8.10 -14.68
C GLN A 61 -20.83 6.78 -15.37
N ASP A 62 -19.93 5.78 -15.36
CA ASP A 62 -20.16 4.47 -15.98
C ASP A 62 -20.79 3.45 -15.00
N MET A 63 -21.08 3.85 -13.75
CA MET A 63 -21.68 2.99 -12.74
C MET A 63 -23.20 3.10 -12.78
N THR A 64 -23.87 1.97 -12.59
CA THR A 64 -25.33 1.96 -12.33
C THR A 64 -25.65 2.64 -11.00
N PRO A 65 -26.87 3.17 -10.80
CA PRO A 65 -27.28 3.78 -9.53
C PRO A 65 -27.06 2.86 -8.31
N ARG A 66 -27.24 1.55 -8.48
CA ARG A 66 -27.00 0.55 -7.43
C ARG A 66 -25.51 0.41 -7.08
N GLU A 67 -24.63 0.41 -8.08
CA GLU A 67 -23.18 0.40 -7.88
C GLU A 67 -22.68 1.71 -7.23
N GLN A 68 -23.23 2.85 -7.63
CA GLN A 68 -22.93 4.15 -7.02
C GLN A 68 -23.31 4.17 -5.55
N ARG A 69 -24.51 3.67 -5.19
CA ARG A 69 -24.95 3.54 -3.80
C ARG A 69 -23.99 2.68 -2.98
N LYS A 70 -23.65 1.48 -3.45
CA LYS A 70 -22.68 0.59 -2.77
C LYS A 70 -21.31 1.26 -2.60
N THR A 71 -20.86 2.01 -3.60
CA THR A 71 -19.59 2.74 -3.55
C THR A 71 -19.63 3.85 -2.51
N ARG A 72 -20.72 4.61 -2.44
CA ARG A 72 -20.94 5.66 -1.43
C ARG A 72 -20.98 5.09 -0.01
N GLU A 73 -21.64 3.94 0.19
CA GLU A 73 -21.65 3.25 1.49
C GLU A 73 -20.24 2.83 1.92
N LYS A 74 -19.45 2.25 1.01
CA LYS A 74 -18.03 1.95 1.27
C LYS A 74 -17.24 3.20 1.63
N TRP A 75 -17.44 4.31 0.92
CA TRP A 75 -16.75 5.57 1.21
C TRP A 75 -17.10 6.12 2.60
N LYS A 76 -18.38 6.08 3.00
CA LYS A 76 -18.80 6.46 4.35
C LYS A 76 -18.09 5.61 5.41
N LYS A 77 -18.07 4.29 5.21
CA LYS A 77 -17.37 3.36 6.11
C LYS A 77 -15.88 3.65 6.19
N TYR A 78 -15.19 3.81 5.07
CA TYR A 78 -13.75 4.10 5.06
C TYR A 78 -13.42 5.45 5.69
N SER A 79 -14.22 6.48 5.44
CA SER A 79 -14.06 7.80 6.05
C SER A 79 -14.22 7.73 7.58
N SER A 80 -15.26 7.03 8.06
CA SER A 80 -15.47 6.81 9.49
C SER A 80 -14.28 6.07 10.13
N ASN A 81 -13.89 4.93 9.55
CA ASN A 81 -12.76 4.14 10.03
C ASN A 81 -11.45 4.94 10.05
N TYR A 82 -11.21 5.78 9.04
CA TYR A 82 -10.04 6.65 9.00
C TYR A 82 -10.03 7.61 10.19
N ARG A 83 -11.16 8.28 10.48
CA ARG A 83 -11.28 9.20 11.62
C ARG A 83 -11.07 8.50 12.96
N ILE A 84 -11.66 7.31 13.14
CA ILE A 84 -11.47 6.49 14.34
C ILE A 84 -10.00 6.13 14.51
N ASN A 85 -9.35 5.61 13.45
CA ASN A 85 -7.95 5.23 13.49
C ASN A 85 -7.02 6.43 13.74
N GLN A 86 -7.38 7.62 13.25
CA GLN A 86 -6.65 8.84 13.57
C GLN A 86 -6.74 9.19 15.06
N LYS A 87 -7.94 9.11 15.66
CA LYS A 87 -8.11 9.31 17.11
C LYS A 87 -7.28 8.29 17.89
N VAL A 88 -7.39 7.00 17.58
CA VAL A 88 -6.60 5.95 18.23
C VAL A 88 -5.10 6.25 18.13
N ARG A 89 -4.60 6.63 16.95
CA ARG A 89 -3.19 7.00 16.78
C ARG A 89 -2.78 8.21 17.61
N GLN A 90 -3.63 9.23 17.72
CA GLN A 90 -3.36 10.40 18.55
C GLN A 90 -3.34 10.02 20.04
N THR A 91 -4.32 9.25 20.50
CA THR A 91 -4.40 8.75 21.87
C THR A 91 -3.20 7.87 22.22
N SER A 92 -2.83 6.92 21.35
CA SER A 92 -1.64 6.09 21.55
C SER A 92 -0.37 6.94 21.59
N LYS A 93 -0.20 7.92 20.70
CA LYS A 93 0.96 8.82 20.76
C LYS A 93 1.03 9.61 22.08
N HIS A 94 -0.11 9.99 22.65
CA HIS A 94 -0.18 10.71 23.91
C HIS A 94 0.12 9.82 25.12
N LEU A 95 -0.22 8.53 25.08
CA LEU A 95 0.04 7.56 26.15
C LEU A 95 1.49 7.06 26.23
N PHE A 96 2.28 7.27 25.17
CA PHE A 96 3.69 6.86 25.10
C PHE A 96 4.66 8.06 25.09
N LEU A 97 4.18 9.24 25.49
CA LEU A 97 4.94 10.46 25.79
C LEU A 97 4.71 10.83 27.25
#